data_AF-A0A949LR04-F1
#
_entry.id   AF-A0A949LR04-F1
#
_cell.length_a   1.000
_cell.length_b   1.000
_cell.length_c   1.000
_cell.angle_alpha   90.00
_cell.angle_beta   90.00
_cell.angle_gamma   90.00
#
_symmetry.space_group_name_H-M   'P 1'
#
loop_
_entity.id
_entity.type
_entity.pdbx_description
1 polymer ?
#
loop_
_entity_poly.entity_id
_entity_poly.type
_entity_poly.pdbx_seq_one_letter_code
_entity_poly.pdbx_strand_id
1 'polypeptide(L)'
;MAEPAKDIRTAKPPERKAFKYPSEDETYVRRLGSATLAHWNELSDELRAKILGEAASVWDREYNVPQLGQKLETFVKRYPGRVR
;
A
#
# COMPACT_ATOMS: atom_id res chain seq x y z
N MET A 1 -24.94 2.71 -45.39
CA MET A 1 -23.63 2.19 -44.96
C MET A 1 -23.27 2.86 -43.65
N ALA A 2 -22.93 2.03 -42.66
CA ALA A 2 -22.32 2.24 -41.33
C ALA A 2 -22.51 3.58 -40.55
N GLU A 3 -23.13 3.41 -39.38
CA GLU A 3 -23.23 4.31 -38.22
C GLU A 3 -21.87 4.62 -37.52
N PRO A 4 -21.81 5.67 -36.67
CA PRO A 4 -20.56 6.31 -36.26
C PRO A 4 -19.72 5.52 -35.26
N ALA A 5 -18.40 5.71 -35.36
CA ALA A 5 -17.40 5.09 -34.51
C ALA A 5 -17.58 5.49 -33.04
N LYS A 6 -17.62 4.47 -32.18
CA LYS A 6 -17.89 4.56 -30.74
C LYS A 6 -16.76 5.28 -30.00
N ASP A 7 -17.20 6.27 -29.24
CA ASP A 7 -16.59 6.94 -28.09
C ASP A 7 -15.65 6.00 -27.29
N ILE A 8 -14.34 6.18 -27.48
CA ILE A 8 -13.31 5.57 -26.62
C ILE A 8 -13.33 6.37 -25.32
N ARG A 9 -14.24 5.99 -24.43
CA ARG A 9 -14.24 6.44 -23.05
C ARG A 9 -12.86 6.11 -22.48
N THR A 10 -12.00 7.11 -22.37
CA THR A 10 -10.85 7.11 -21.47
C THR A 10 -11.40 6.95 -20.06
N ALA A 11 -11.62 5.69 -19.67
CA ALA A 11 -11.91 5.33 -18.30
C ALA A 11 -10.65 5.70 -17.50
N LYS A 12 -10.66 6.90 -16.92
CA LYS A 12 -9.66 7.34 -15.96
C LYS A 12 -9.58 6.21 -14.91
N PRO A 13 -8.43 5.55 -14.72
CA PRO A 13 -8.32 4.51 -13.71
C PRO A 13 -8.78 5.11 -12.38
N PRO A 14 -9.55 4.36 -11.58
CA PRO A 14 -10.14 4.88 -10.35
C PRO A 14 -9.03 5.55 -9.55
N GLU A 15 -9.23 6.83 -9.21
CA GLU A 15 -8.31 7.59 -8.39
C GLU A 15 -8.13 6.82 -7.09
N ARG A 16 -7.05 6.03 -7.02
CA ARG A 16 -6.69 5.26 -5.84
C ARG A 16 -6.51 6.31 -4.77
N LYS A 17 -7.35 6.25 -3.73
CA LYS A 17 -7.27 7.09 -2.55
C LYS A 17 -5.93 6.81 -1.88
N ALA A 18 -4.89 7.44 -2.39
CA ALA A 18 -3.57 7.34 -1.83
C ALA A 18 -3.62 8.18 -0.56
N PHE A 19 -3.62 7.52 0.58
CA PHE A 19 -3.38 8.21 1.85
C PHE A 19 -2.10 9.02 1.67
N LYS A 20 -2.21 10.34 1.75
CA LYS A 20 -1.11 11.29 1.64
C LYS A 20 -0.89 11.86 3.02
N TYR A 21 0.33 11.75 3.53
CA TYR A 21 0.72 12.32 4.81
C TYR A 21 1.72 13.46 4.59
N PRO A 22 1.59 14.58 5.32
CA PRO A 22 2.60 15.63 5.31
C PRO A 22 3.89 15.16 5.99
N SER A 23 4.97 15.89 5.73
CA SER A 23 6.30 15.67 6.32
C SER A 23 6.27 15.53 7.84
N GLU A 24 5.40 16.30 8.49
CA GLU A 24 5.27 16.39 9.95
C GLU A 24 4.71 15.09 10.54
N ASP A 25 3.89 14.37 9.77
CA ASP A 25 3.25 13.13 10.18
C ASP A 25 4.11 11.88 9.96
N GLU A 26 5.22 12.00 9.21
CA GLU A 26 6.14 10.90 8.92
C GLU A 26 6.58 10.15 10.19
N THR A 27 6.85 10.90 11.26
CA THR A 27 7.30 10.30 12.52
C THR A 27 6.21 9.44 13.15
N TYR A 28 4.94 9.83 13.03
CA TYR A 28 3.81 9.04 13.52
C TYR A 28 3.57 7.82 12.65
N VAL A 29 3.61 7.98 11.32
CA VAL A 29 3.48 6.87 10.37
C VAL A 29 4.57 5.82 10.59
N ARG A 30 5.83 6.24 10.77
CA ARG A 30 6.95 5.31 11.07
C ARG A 30 6.76 4.57 12.38
N ARG A 31 6.29 5.25 13.45
CA ARG A 31 6.03 4.63 14.76
C ARG A 31 4.89 3.62 14.70
N LEU A 32 3.78 3.99 14.06
CA LEU A 32 2.63 3.11 13.87
C LEU A 32 2.99 1.90 13.00
N GLY A 33 3.69 2.12 11.88
CA GLY A 33 4.16 1.03 11.03
C GLY A 33 5.09 0.07 11.78
N SER A 34 5.99 0.59 12.62
CA SER A 34 6.87 -0.25 13.45
C SER A 34 6.09 -1.09 14.47
N ALA A 35 5.08 -0.51 15.12
CA ALA A 35 4.21 -1.24 16.05
C ALA A 35 3.40 -2.33 15.33
N THR A 36 2.84 -2.02 14.15
CA THR A 36 2.13 -2.99 13.31
C THR A 36 3.04 -4.17 12.93
N LEU A 37 4.32 -3.94 12.64
CA LEU A 37 5.27 -5.00 12.34
C LEU A 37 5.61 -5.85 13.57
N ALA A 38 5.66 -5.25 14.76
CA ALA A 38 5.91 -5.98 16.00
C ALA A 38 4.79 -7.01 16.28
N HIS A 39 3.55 -6.61 16.03
CA HIS A 39 2.36 -7.44 16.21
C HIS A 39 1.90 -8.16 14.92
N TRP A 40 2.72 -8.18 13.86
CA TRP A 40 2.32 -8.69 12.55
C TRP A 40 1.78 -10.13 12.61
N ASN A 41 2.40 -10.96 13.44
CA ASN A 41 2.02 -12.36 13.65
C ASN A 41 0.72 -12.55 14.45
N GLU A 42 0.22 -11.51 15.11
CA GLU A 42 -1.05 -11.54 15.85
C GLU A 42 -2.24 -11.17 14.96
N LEU A 43 -1.98 -10.51 13.83
CA LEU A 43 -3.01 -10.15 12.86
C LEU A 43 -3.52 -11.39 12.11
N SER A 44 -4.81 -11.39 11.75
CA SER A 44 -5.37 -12.42 10.86
C SER A 44 -4.78 -12.33 9.46
N ASP A 45 -4.75 -13.44 8.72
CA ASP A 45 -4.23 -13.45 7.36
C ASP A 45 -4.99 -12.52 6.42
N GLU A 46 -6.31 -12.38 6.61
CA GLU A 46 -7.14 -11.42 5.89
C GLU A 46 -6.66 -9.98 6.14
N LEU A 47 -6.40 -9.62 7.40
CA LEU A 47 -5.97 -8.27 7.76
C LEU A 47 -4.54 -7.99 7.28
N ARG A 48 -3.64 -8.98 7.32
CA ARG A 48 -2.30 -8.88 6.73
C ARG A 48 -2.36 -8.60 5.23
N ALA A 49 -3.22 -9.34 4.52
CA ALA A 49 -3.40 -9.16 3.08
C ALA A 49 -3.98 -7.77 2.75
N LYS A 50 -4.95 -7.30 3.54
CA LYS A 50 -5.52 -5.95 3.41
C LYS A 50 -4.47 -4.86 3.63
N ILE A 51 -3.68 -4.95 4.70
CA ILE A 51 -2.62 -3.98 5.02
C ILE A 51 -1.56 -3.96 3.92
N LEU A 52 -1.12 -5.12 3.41
CA LEU A 52 -0.17 -5.19 2.29
C LEU A 52 -0.72 -4.54 1.02
N GLY A 53 -1.99 -4.79 0.70
CA GLY A 53 -2.65 -4.18 -0.45
C GLY A 53 -2.77 -2.66 -0.33
N GLU A 54 -3.16 -2.17 0.85
CA GLU A 54 -3.25 -0.74 1.13
C GLU A 54 -1.86 -0.08 1.09
N ALA A 55 -0.85 -0.66 1.74
CA ALA A 55 0.53 -0.16 1.74
C ALA A 55 1.13 -0.05 0.33
N ALA A 56 0.76 -0.92 -0.61
CA ALA A 56 1.18 -0.82 -2.01
C ALA A 56 0.49 0.33 -2.78
N SER A 57 -0.51 0.98 -2.18
CA SER A 57 -1.32 2.06 -2.79
C SER A 57 -1.19 3.41 -2.08
N VAL A 58 -0.60 3.43 -0.88
CA VAL A 58 -0.31 4.65 -0.11
C VAL A 58 0.67 5.53 -0.89
N TRP A 59 0.47 6.84 -0.84
CA TRP A 59 1.42 7.77 -1.43
C TRP A 59 2.58 7.94 -0.46
N ASP A 60 3.79 7.69 -0.96
CA ASP A 60 5.04 7.95 -0.25
C ASP A 60 5.84 9.01 -1.00
N ARG A 61 6.70 9.73 -0.29
CA ARG A 61 7.64 10.68 -0.88
C ARG A 61 8.65 10.00 -1.79
N GLU A 62 9.02 8.76 -1.49
CA GLU A 62 9.78 7.90 -2.41
C GLU A 62 8.84 7.39 -3.51
N TYR A 63 8.41 8.31 -4.37
CA TYR A 63 7.54 7.99 -5.50
C TYR A 63 8.27 7.08 -6.50
N ASN A 64 7.61 6.00 -6.93
CA ASN A 64 8.12 4.97 -7.86
C ASN A 64 9.13 3.96 -7.29
N VAL A 65 8.82 3.30 -6.17
CA VAL A 65 9.55 2.09 -5.78
C VAL A 65 9.23 0.95 -6.76
N PRO A 66 10.19 0.46 -7.58
CA PRO A 66 9.93 -0.66 -8.48
C PRO A 66 9.64 -1.92 -7.65
N GLN A 67 8.64 -2.68 -8.11
CA GLN A 67 8.21 -3.94 -7.48
C GLN A 67 7.82 -3.76 -6.00
N LEU A 68 7.19 -2.62 -5.65
CA LEU A 68 6.82 -2.29 -4.27
C LEU A 68 6.09 -3.43 -3.55
N GLY A 69 5.09 -4.06 -4.18
CA GLY A 69 4.37 -5.19 -3.58
C GLY A 69 5.28 -6.35 -3.16
N GLN A 70 6.17 -6.79 -4.05
CA GLN A 70 7.13 -7.87 -3.75
C GLN A 70 8.12 -7.46 -2.65
N LYS A 71 8.54 -6.21 -2.65
CA LYS A 71 9.43 -5.67 -1.61
C LYS A 71 8.73 -5.63 -0.25
N LEU A 72 7.46 -5.24 -0.19
CA LEU A 72 6.65 -5.25 1.03
C LEU A 72 6.48 -6.68 1.57
N GLU A 73 6.13 -7.65 0.71
CA GLU A 73 6.04 -9.06 1.10
C GLU A 73 7.37 -9.60 1.63
N THR A 74 8.47 -9.30 0.94
CA THR A 74 9.81 -9.72 1.37
C THR A 74 10.20 -9.05 2.68
N PHE A 75 9.82 -7.78 2.86
CA PHE A 75 10.10 -7.02 4.06
C PHE A 75 9.38 -7.63 5.26
N VAL A 76 8.05 -7.83 5.20
CA VAL A 76 7.30 -8.40 6.34
C VAL A 76 7.75 -9.80 6.72
N LYS A 77 8.19 -10.63 5.75
CA LYS A 77 8.79 -11.96 6.02
C LYS A 77 10.05 -11.90 6.89
N ARG A 78 10.80 -10.79 6.88
CA ARG A 78 12.00 -10.60 7.72
C ARG A 78 11.67 -10.18 9.16
N TYR A 79 10.42 -9.83 9.44
CA TYR A 79 9.95 -9.49 10.77
C TYR A 79 8.98 -10.57 11.25
N PRO A 80 9.48 -11.75 11.65
CA PRO A 80 8.64 -12.71 12.37
C PRO A 80 8.32 -12.06 13.71
N GLY A 81 7.13 -11.43 13.81
CA GLY A 81 6.63 -10.65 14.94
C GLY A 81 7.50 -10.77 16.18
N ARG A 82 8.36 -9.77 16.40
CA ARG A 82 9.26 -9.74 17.55
C ARG A 82 8.40 -9.48 18.79
N VAL A 83 7.82 -10.54 19.32
CA VAL A 83 7.36 -10.57 20.70
C VAL A 83 8.62 -10.41 21.54
N ARG A 84 8.77 -9.23 22.16
CA ARG A 84 9.79 -8.97 23.17
C ARG A 84 9.29 -9.45 24.53
#